data_AF-A0A1B6HM57-F1
#
_entry.id   AF-A0A1B6HM57-F1
#
_cell.length_a   1.000
_cell.length_b   1.000
_cell.length_c   1.000
_cell.angle_alpha   90.00
_cell.angle_beta   90.00
_cell.angle_gamma   90.00
#
_symmetry.space_group_name_H-M   'P 1'
#
loop_
_entity.id
_entity.type
_entity.pdbx_description
1 polymer ?
#
loop_
_entity_poly.entity_id
_entity_poly.type
_entity_poly.pdbx_seq_one_letter_code
_entity_poly.pdbx_strand_id
1 'polypeptide(L)'
;MDIRSIQTDNVAENACGEDNGGCSHLCLRAPNGYTCACPTGILLHTDGRTCHNQPSSYLLLITQNNLARVSFDTDDKFDVTLPITGIGNAVAIDFHWNKSLIFYSDFDLHLIRAVNMLNFSSTHDIISTNLTNPYGLAVDWMANNIYWTDFGRRMIEVSRLDGSCRRTIISTDLHKPRSVAVFPQKGFLFWTNL
;
A
#
# COMPACT_ATOMS: atom_id res chain seq x y z
N MET A 1 14.87 37.05 6.63
CA MET A 1 16.16 36.56 7.15
C MET A 1 17.05 36.46 5.93
N ASP A 2 17.87 37.47 5.70
CA ASP A 2 18.68 37.57 4.48
C ASP A 2 20.03 36.90 4.71
N ILE A 3 20.25 35.79 4.00
CA ILE A 3 21.53 35.10 3.99
C ILE A 3 22.24 35.47 2.69
N ARG A 4 23.44 36.04 2.81
CA ARG A 4 24.34 36.28 1.68
C ARG A 4 25.69 35.62 1.96
N SER A 5 26.28 35.02 0.93
CA SER A 5 27.65 34.49 0.96
C SER A 5 28.38 34.83 -0.35
N ILE A 6 29.71 34.93 -0.28
CA ILE A 6 30.62 35.11 -1.42
C ILE A 6 31.73 34.07 -1.29
N GLN A 7 32.03 33.35 -2.38
CA GLN A 7 33.15 32.40 -2.49
C GLN A 7 33.94 32.74 -3.76
N THR A 8 35.21 33.10 -3.59
CA THR A 8 36.09 33.66 -4.63
C THR A 8 37.17 32.66 -5.06
N ASP A 9 36.75 31.54 -5.64
CA ASP A 9 37.55 30.36 -6.04
C ASP A 9 37.77 29.32 -4.93
N ASN A 10 36.84 28.36 -4.90
CA ASN A 10 37.02 27.00 -4.41
C ASN A 10 35.84 26.23 -4.99
N VAL A 11 36.07 25.36 -5.98
CA VAL A 11 35.02 24.44 -6.45
C VAL A 11 34.63 23.62 -5.22
N ALA A 12 33.42 23.82 -4.69
CA ALA A 12 32.94 23.05 -3.57
C ALA A 12 32.89 21.58 -4.02
N GLU A 13 33.89 20.81 -3.59
CA GLU A 13 33.96 19.40 -3.97
C GLU A 13 32.74 18.69 -3.41
N ASN A 14 32.00 18.03 -4.30
CA ASN A 14 30.87 17.21 -3.89
C ASN A 14 31.40 16.16 -2.92
N ALA A 15 30.97 16.20 -1.66
CA ALA A 15 31.43 15.28 -0.63
C ALA A 15 31.19 13.80 -1.00
N CYS A 16 30.12 13.57 -1.76
CA CYS A 16 29.72 12.25 -2.23
C CYS A 16 30.65 11.74 -3.34
N GLY A 17 31.37 12.63 -4.03
CA GLY A 17 32.25 12.25 -5.13
C GLY A 17 31.52 11.46 -6.22
N GLU A 18 32.15 10.38 -6.66
CA GLU A 18 31.61 9.43 -7.63
C GLU A 18 30.67 8.40 -6.98
N ASP A 19 29.80 7.79 -7.79
CA ASP A 19 28.88 6.71 -7.37
C ASP A 19 28.03 7.04 -6.13
N ASN A 20 27.62 8.30 -5.98
CA ASN A 20 26.77 8.76 -4.85
C ASN A 20 27.39 8.45 -3.46
N GLY A 21 28.73 8.43 -3.35
CA GLY A 21 29.41 8.03 -2.12
C GLY A 21 29.21 6.54 -1.76
N GLY A 22 28.75 5.72 -2.70
CA GLY A 22 28.29 4.36 -2.47
C GLY A 22 26.98 4.27 -1.68
N CYS A 23 26.22 5.36 -1.56
CA CYS A 23 24.89 5.35 -0.95
C CYS A 23 23.86 4.76 -1.93
N SER A 24 23.04 3.82 -1.46
CA SER A 24 22.00 3.20 -2.30
C SER A 24 20.89 4.16 -2.73
N HIS A 25 20.60 5.20 -1.94
CA HIS A 25 19.52 6.16 -2.20
C HIS A 25 20.02 7.60 -2.13
N LEU A 26 20.13 8.18 -0.93
CA LEU A 26 20.49 9.59 -0.77
C LEU A 26 21.89 9.71 -0.15
N CYS A 27 22.74 10.53 -0.76
CA CYS A 27 23.98 11.01 -0.16
C CYS A 27 23.80 12.46 0.27
N LEU A 28 23.82 12.71 1.58
CA LEU A 28 23.57 14.02 2.17
C LEU A 28 24.86 14.60 2.75
N ARG A 29 25.12 15.89 2.49
CA ARG A 29 26.28 16.60 3.03
C ARG A 29 26.20 16.65 4.55
N ALA A 30 27.30 16.32 5.22
CA ALA A 30 27.50 16.47 6.65
C ALA A 30 28.64 17.48 6.92
N PRO A 31 28.76 18.02 8.15
CA PRO A 31 29.86 18.92 8.51
C PRO A 31 31.24 18.33 8.19
N ASN A 32 31.42 17.02 8.42
CA ASN A 32 32.66 16.29 8.19
C ASN A 32 32.52 15.23 7.07
N GLY A 33 32.05 15.64 5.89
CA GLY A 33 31.93 14.75 4.72
C GLY A 33 30.48 14.56 4.28
N TYR A 34 30.01 13.31 4.25
CA TYR A 34 28.63 12.97 3.89
C TYR A 34 28.10 11.81 4.74
N THR A 35 26.78 11.63 4.71
CA THR A 35 26.05 10.51 5.31
C THR A 35 25.03 9.97 4.32
N CYS A 36 24.89 8.65 4.25
CA CYS A 36 23.80 8.06 3.49
C CYS A 36 22.48 8.16 4.26
N ALA A 37 21.40 8.42 3.55
CA ALA A 37 20.05 8.48 4.10
C ALA A 37 19.07 7.72 3.20
N CYS A 38 17.96 7.30 3.80
CA CYS A 38 16.92 6.53 3.13
C CYS A 38 15.64 7.35 2.94
N PRO A 39 14.77 6.94 2.00
CA PRO A 39 13.44 7.53 1.87
C PRO A 39 12.66 7.49 3.18
N THR A 40 11.70 8.40 3.34
CA THR A 40 10.84 8.47 4.51
C THR A 40 10.22 7.12 4.85
N GLY A 41 10.28 6.74 6.13
CA GLY A 41 9.76 5.46 6.61
C GLY A 41 10.64 4.24 6.34
N ILE A 42 11.81 4.39 5.70
CA ILE A 42 12.73 3.31 5.37
C ILE A 42 14.00 3.42 6.23
N LEU A 43 14.41 2.29 6.83
CA LEU A 43 15.65 2.23 7.61
C LEU A 43 16.88 2.03 6.73
N LEU A 44 18.00 2.58 7.20
CA LEU A 44 19.34 2.32 6.68
C LEU A 44 19.87 1.03 7.29
N HIS A 45 20.46 0.16 6.47
CA HIS A 45 21.15 -1.04 6.92
C HIS A 45 22.36 -0.70 7.79
N THR A 46 22.86 -1.71 8.51
CA THR A 46 24.01 -1.60 9.42
C THR A 46 25.33 -1.27 8.72
N ASP A 47 25.40 -1.39 7.38
CA ASP A 47 26.56 -0.98 6.59
C ASP A 47 26.67 0.55 6.43
N GLY A 48 25.64 1.30 6.87
CA GLY A 48 25.59 2.75 6.78
C GLY A 48 25.44 3.29 5.35
N ARG A 49 25.08 2.45 4.38
CA ARG A 49 25.06 2.79 2.95
C ARG A 49 23.83 2.30 2.20
N THR A 50 23.34 1.11 2.51
CA THR A 50 22.22 0.50 1.82
C THR A 50 20.91 0.70 2.58
N CYS A 51 19.80 0.92 1.87
CA CYS A 51 18.48 1.08 2.48
C CYS A 51 17.70 -0.23 2.35
N HIS A 52 16.84 -0.50 3.33
CA HIS A 52 15.86 -1.57 3.21
C HIS A 52 14.89 -1.28 2.05
N ASN A 53 14.40 -2.30 1.36
CA ASN A 53 13.46 -2.11 0.24
C ASN A 53 12.07 -1.62 0.69
N GLN A 54 11.66 -1.96 1.92
CA GLN A 54 10.36 -1.64 2.50
C GLN A 54 10.46 -1.62 4.03
N PRO A 55 9.52 -0.97 4.74
CA PRO A 55 9.49 -1.03 6.20
C PRO A 55 9.08 -2.43 6.68
N SER A 56 9.57 -2.80 7.87
CA SER A 56 9.29 -4.08 8.53
C SER A 56 7.84 -4.17 9.03
N SER A 57 7.30 -3.04 9.48
CA SER A 57 5.91 -2.91 9.93
C SER A 57 5.34 -1.56 9.53
N TYR A 58 4.12 -1.54 9.02
CA TYR A 58 3.47 -0.31 8.55
C TYR A 58 1.94 -0.44 8.55
N LEU A 59 1.28 0.70 8.58
CA LEU A 59 -0.16 0.85 8.38
C LEU A 59 -0.43 1.26 6.93
N LEU A 60 -1.38 0.58 6.28
CA LEU A 60 -1.92 1.02 4.99
C LEU A 60 -3.18 1.85 5.22
N LEU A 61 -3.29 2.95 4.48
CA LEU A 61 -4.37 3.91 4.58
C LEU A 61 -4.93 4.18 3.19
N ILE A 62 -6.26 4.32 3.11
CA ILE A 62 -6.89 4.97 1.97
C ILE A 62 -7.16 6.42 2.34
N THR A 63 -6.65 7.32 1.52
CA THR A 63 -7.01 8.74 1.49
C THR A 63 -7.96 8.97 0.31
N GLN A 64 -8.57 10.16 0.19
CA GLN A 64 -9.68 10.42 -0.75
C GLN A 64 -9.48 9.80 -2.15
N ASN A 65 -8.29 9.93 -2.74
CA ASN A 65 -8.00 9.38 -4.08
C ASN A 65 -6.68 8.60 -4.16
N ASN A 66 -6.01 8.32 -3.05
CA ASN A 66 -4.71 7.64 -3.05
C ASN A 66 -4.59 6.66 -1.89
N LEU A 67 -3.76 5.65 -2.06
CA LEU A 67 -3.32 4.80 -0.97
C LEU A 67 -2.03 5.39 -0.38
N ALA A 68 -1.90 5.35 0.93
CA ALA A 68 -0.71 5.79 1.65
C ALA A 68 -0.24 4.70 2.61
N ARG A 69 1.03 4.77 3.02
CA ARG A 69 1.57 3.95 4.11
C ARG A 69 2.18 4.81 5.20
N VAL A 70 2.05 4.39 6.45
CA VAL A 70 2.76 4.95 7.60
C VAL A 70 3.69 3.89 8.14
N SER A 71 5.00 4.14 8.13
CA SER A 71 5.98 3.21 8.69
C SER A 71 5.96 3.24 10.21
N PHE A 72 6.10 2.09 10.85
CA PHE A 72 6.32 2.00 12.30
C PHE A 72 7.80 1.93 12.69
N ASP A 73 8.67 1.71 11.72
CA ASP A 73 10.12 1.58 11.91
C ASP A 73 10.79 2.91 12.30
N THR A 74 10.20 4.04 11.90
CA THR A 74 10.76 5.39 12.09
C THR A 74 9.82 6.25 12.93
N ASP A 75 10.35 7.10 13.82
CA ASP A 75 9.56 7.85 14.82
C ASP A 75 8.73 9.00 14.24
N ASP A 76 9.06 9.45 13.04
CA ASP A 76 8.36 10.51 12.32
C ASP A 76 6.91 10.15 11.96
N LYS A 77 6.63 8.85 11.75
CA LYS A 77 5.29 8.31 11.47
C LYS A 77 4.54 9.09 10.36
N PHE A 78 5.27 9.59 9.37
CA PHE A 78 4.68 10.31 8.24
C PHE A 78 3.92 9.37 7.32
N ASP A 79 2.81 9.86 6.77
CA ASP A 79 2.09 9.19 5.71
C ASP A 79 2.79 9.44 4.36
N VAL A 80 3.20 8.34 3.74
CA VAL A 80 3.85 8.35 2.42
C VAL A 80 2.86 7.82 1.40
N THR A 81 2.44 8.68 0.48
CA THR A 81 1.57 8.29 -0.63
C THR A 81 2.25 7.24 -1.51
N LEU A 82 1.56 6.15 -1.79
CA LEU A 82 2.02 5.09 -2.69
C LEU A 82 1.81 5.53 -4.15
N PRO A 83 2.78 5.30 -5.05
CA PRO A 83 2.71 5.76 -6.44
C PRO A 83 1.83 4.87 -7.31
N ILE A 84 0.59 4.61 -6.86
CA ILE A 84 -0.41 3.82 -7.57
C ILE A 84 -1.29 4.77 -8.38
N THR A 85 -1.35 4.56 -9.69
CA THR A 85 -2.12 5.44 -10.60
C THR A 85 -3.49 4.86 -10.92
N GLY A 86 -4.40 5.73 -11.38
CA GLY A 86 -5.72 5.34 -11.83
C GLY A 86 -6.68 4.90 -10.71
N ILE A 87 -6.44 5.32 -9.47
CA ILE A 87 -7.40 5.19 -8.37
C ILE A 87 -8.50 6.24 -8.57
N GLY A 88 -9.76 5.81 -8.61
CA GLY A 88 -10.92 6.70 -8.60
C GLY A 88 -11.27 7.07 -7.17
N ASN A 89 -12.06 6.22 -6.52
CA ASN A 89 -12.47 6.37 -5.14
C ASN A 89 -12.31 5.03 -4.42
N ALA A 90 -11.13 4.81 -3.83
CA ALA A 90 -10.87 3.59 -3.08
C ALA A 90 -11.68 3.61 -1.77
N VAL A 91 -12.30 2.48 -1.40
CA VAL A 91 -13.17 2.41 -0.21
C VAL A 91 -12.68 1.41 0.82
N ALA A 92 -12.28 0.21 0.38
CA ALA A 92 -11.72 -0.81 1.25
C ALA A 92 -10.34 -1.24 0.75
N ILE A 93 -9.48 -1.63 1.69
CA ILE A 93 -8.13 -2.12 1.46
C ILE A 93 -7.85 -3.31 2.35
N ASP A 94 -7.15 -4.30 1.82
CA ASP A 94 -6.59 -5.41 2.58
C ASP A 94 -5.34 -5.93 1.84
N PHE A 95 -4.58 -6.87 2.41
CA PHE A 95 -3.32 -7.31 1.83
C PHE A 95 -3.03 -8.79 2.03
N HIS A 96 -2.16 -9.31 1.19
CA HIS A 96 -1.61 -10.65 1.28
C HIS A 96 -0.09 -10.58 1.41
N TRP A 97 0.44 -10.72 2.63
CA TRP A 97 1.86 -10.52 2.91
C TRP A 97 2.78 -11.47 2.12
N ASN A 98 2.47 -12.77 2.11
CA ASN A 98 3.34 -13.77 1.48
C ASN A 98 3.44 -13.60 -0.06
N LYS A 99 2.36 -13.14 -0.70
CA LYS A 99 2.33 -12.83 -2.13
C LYS A 99 2.72 -11.38 -2.44
N SER A 100 2.91 -10.55 -1.42
CA SER A 100 3.21 -9.13 -1.54
C SER A 100 2.20 -8.39 -2.43
N LEU A 101 0.90 -8.59 -2.16
CA LEU A 101 -0.20 -7.96 -2.89
C LEU A 101 -1.07 -7.12 -1.95
N ILE A 102 -1.41 -5.91 -2.37
CA ILE A 102 -2.47 -5.09 -1.79
C ILE A 102 -3.70 -5.24 -2.66
N PHE A 103 -4.85 -5.46 -2.04
CA PHE A 103 -6.15 -5.46 -2.71
C PHE A 103 -6.94 -4.25 -2.26
N TYR A 104 -7.61 -3.58 -3.18
CA TYR A 104 -8.48 -2.46 -2.87
C TYR A 104 -9.71 -2.45 -3.77
N SER A 105 -10.83 -2.00 -3.21
CA SER A 105 -12.06 -1.77 -3.96
C SER A 105 -12.15 -0.32 -4.40
N ASP A 106 -12.63 -0.10 -5.62
CA ASP A 106 -12.86 1.23 -6.18
C ASP A 106 -14.35 1.43 -6.46
N PHE A 107 -14.93 2.42 -5.82
CA PHE A 107 -16.35 2.73 -5.91
C PHE A 107 -16.72 3.34 -7.25
N ASP A 108 -15.92 4.28 -7.76
CA ASP A 108 -16.23 5.01 -8.98
C ASP A 108 -16.01 4.15 -10.22
N LEU A 109 -15.00 3.27 -10.16
CA LEU A 109 -14.68 2.36 -11.27
C LEU A 109 -15.40 1.01 -11.19
N HIS A 110 -16.16 0.76 -10.12
CA HIS A 110 -16.90 -0.48 -9.89
C HIS A 110 -16.06 -1.76 -10.03
N LEU A 111 -14.86 -1.76 -9.44
CA LEU A 111 -13.90 -2.85 -9.58
C LEU A 111 -13.16 -3.15 -8.28
N ILE A 112 -12.57 -4.35 -8.21
CA ILE A 112 -11.62 -4.73 -7.18
C ILE A 112 -10.28 -4.97 -7.86
N ARG A 113 -9.24 -4.28 -7.40
CA ARG A 113 -7.89 -4.33 -7.96
C ARG A 113 -6.90 -4.92 -6.98
N ALA A 114 -5.84 -5.49 -7.55
CA ALA A 114 -4.65 -5.91 -6.83
C ALA A 114 -3.44 -5.17 -7.36
N VAL A 115 -2.52 -4.79 -6.48
CA VAL A 115 -1.24 -4.16 -6.84
C VAL A 115 -0.11 -4.78 -6.04
N ASN A 116 1.05 -4.90 -6.67
CA ASN A 116 2.24 -5.42 -6.01
C ASN A 116 2.80 -4.41 -4.99
N MET A 117 3.13 -4.90 -3.78
CA MET A 117 3.62 -4.10 -2.66
C MET A 117 5.07 -3.60 -2.82
N LEU A 118 5.84 -4.17 -3.75
CA LEU A 118 7.25 -3.83 -3.93
C LEU A 118 7.44 -2.72 -4.96
N ASN A 119 6.72 -2.80 -6.09
CA ASN A 119 6.90 -1.89 -7.21
C ASN A 119 5.75 -0.90 -7.43
N PHE A 120 4.56 -1.16 -6.86
CA PHE A 120 3.34 -0.38 -7.04
C PHE A 120 2.92 -0.09 -8.50
N SER A 121 3.48 -0.81 -9.47
CA SER A 121 3.28 -0.55 -10.91
C SER A 121 2.45 -1.62 -11.61
N SER A 122 2.42 -2.84 -11.05
CA SER A 122 1.73 -3.99 -11.62
C SER A 122 0.30 -4.12 -11.10
N THR A 123 -0.55 -3.15 -11.43
CA THR A 123 -1.98 -3.15 -11.03
C THR A 123 -2.79 -4.05 -11.95
N HIS A 124 -3.59 -4.94 -11.37
CA HIS A 124 -4.44 -5.90 -12.08
C HIS A 124 -5.88 -5.83 -11.57
N ASP A 125 -6.83 -5.88 -12.49
CA ASP A 125 -8.25 -5.98 -12.15
C ASP A 125 -8.58 -7.43 -11.79
N ILE A 126 -9.02 -7.65 -10.55
CA ILE A 126 -9.41 -8.98 -10.05
C ILE A 126 -10.87 -9.24 -10.40
N ILE A 127 -11.74 -8.25 -10.16
CA ILE A 127 -13.15 -8.30 -10.52
C ILE A 127 -13.50 -7.00 -11.21
N SER A 128 -13.95 -7.09 -12.45
CA SER A 128 -14.32 -5.94 -13.30
C SER A 128 -15.76 -6.01 -13.83
N THR A 129 -16.52 -7.05 -13.45
CA THR A 129 -17.88 -7.27 -13.93
C THR A 129 -18.84 -7.54 -12.77
N ASN A 130 -20.12 -7.23 -12.96
CA ASN A 130 -21.17 -7.47 -11.97
C ASN A 130 -20.78 -6.96 -10.56
N LEU A 131 -20.17 -5.79 -10.47
CA LEU A 131 -19.91 -5.08 -9.22
C LEU A 131 -20.68 -3.77 -9.29
N THR A 132 -21.33 -3.40 -8.19
CA THR A 132 -22.05 -2.13 -8.09
C THR A 132 -21.39 -1.25 -7.04
N ASN A 133 -21.34 -1.67 -5.77
CA ASN A 133 -20.69 -0.86 -4.74
C ASN A 133 -19.90 -1.75 -3.76
N PRO A 134 -18.64 -2.10 -4.08
CA PRO A 134 -17.79 -2.90 -3.21
C PRO A 134 -17.27 -2.07 -2.02
N TYR A 135 -17.94 -2.16 -0.86
CA TYR A 135 -17.63 -1.36 0.34
C TYR A 135 -16.67 -2.02 1.32
N GLY A 136 -16.60 -3.35 1.31
CA GLY A 136 -15.85 -4.13 2.28
C GLY A 136 -15.06 -5.20 1.56
N LEU A 137 -13.84 -5.45 2.04
CA LEU A 137 -12.89 -6.37 1.46
C LEU A 137 -12.21 -7.14 2.59
N ALA A 138 -12.04 -8.45 2.43
CA ALA A 138 -11.29 -9.29 3.34
C ALA A 138 -10.52 -10.36 2.56
N VAL A 139 -9.23 -10.49 2.84
CA VAL A 139 -8.35 -11.45 2.17
C VAL A 139 -8.12 -12.65 3.09
N ASP A 140 -8.48 -13.84 2.61
CA ASP A 140 -8.06 -15.10 3.21
C ASP A 140 -6.72 -15.53 2.61
N TRP A 141 -5.65 -15.15 3.30
CA TRP A 141 -4.27 -15.46 2.92
C TRP A 141 -3.90 -16.94 3.05
N MET A 142 -4.70 -17.77 3.73
CA MET A 142 -4.44 -19.21 3.85
C MET A 142 -5.05 -19.96 2.67
N ALA A 143 -6.31 -19.66 2.34
CA ALA A 143 -7.03 -20.31 1.25
C ALA A 143 -6.79 -19.65 -0.12
N ASN A 144 -6.12 -18.50 -0.17
CA ASN A 144 -5.96 -17.66 -1.35
C ASN A 144 -7.31 -17.26 -1.95
N ASN A 145 -8.20 -16.74 -1.11
CA ASN A 145 -9.50 -16.23 -1.51
C ASN A 145 -9.65 -14.77 -1.10
N ILE A 146 -10.49 -14.05 -1.83
CA ILE A 146 -10.89 -12.68 -1.49
C ILE A 146 -12.40 -12.62 -1.34
N TYR A 147 -12.85 -12.00 -0.26
CA TYR A 147 -14.24 -11.81 0.10
C TYR A 147 -14.58 -10.34 0.01
N TRP A 148 -15.76 -10.02 -0.50
CA TRP A 148 -16.22 -8.64 -0.53
C TRP A 148 -17.71 -8.55 -0.29
N THR A 149 -18.12 -7.38 0.22
CA THR A 149 -19.52 -6.99 0.35
C THR A 149 -19.87 -6.01 -0.76
N ASP A 150 -20.91 -6.33 -1.52
CA ASP A 150 -21.48 -5.40 -2.49
C ASP A 150 -22.77 -4.79 -1.91
N PHE A 151 -22.73 -3.49 -1.62
CA PHE A 151 -23.88 -2.76 -1.08
C PHE A 151 -25.01 -2.65 -2.10
N GLY A 152 -24.71 -2.37 -3.37
CA GLY A 152 -25.72 -2.18 -4.41
C GLY A 152 -26.42 -3.49 -4.77
N ARG A 153 -25.67 -4.60 -4.77
CA ARG A 153 -26.20 -5.94 -5.06
C ARG A 153 -26.69 -6.69 -3.83
N ARG A 154 -26.47 -6.16 -2.62
CA ARG A 154 -26.91 -6.74 -1.34
C ARG A 154 -26.45 -8.18 -1.16
N MET A 155 -25.17 -8.42 -1.40
CA MET A 155 -24.60 -9.76 -1.34
C MET A 155 -23.16 -9.77 -0.84
N ILE A 156 -22.75 -10.92 -0.33
CA ILE A 156 -21.36 -11.22 -0.01
C ILE A 156 -20.89 -12.30 -0.98
N GLU A 157 -19.79 -12.01 -1.66
CA GLU A 157 -19.20 -12.89 -2.67
C GLU A 157 -17.76 -13.24 -2.30
N VAL A 158 -17.28 -14.30 -2.92
CA VAL A 158 -15.91 -14.78 -2.81
C VAL A 158 -15.38 -15.15 -4.18
N SER A 159 -14.08 -14.96 -4.40
CA SER A 159 -13.35 -15.54 -5.53
C SER A 159 -11.95 -15.95 -5.08
N ARG A 160 -11.22 -16.63 -5.95
CA ARG A 160 -9.75 -16.74 -5.83
C ARG A 160 -9.12 -15.35 -5.96
N LEU A 161 -7.87 -15.22 -5.53
CA LEU A 161 -7.11 -13.96 -5.64
C LEU A 161 -6.90 -13.47 -7.08
N ASP A 162 -7.03 -14.34 -8.08
CA ASP A 162 -6.98 -14.03 -9.51
C ASP A 162 -8.37 -13.72 -10.11
N GLY A 163 -9.41 -13.69 -9.28
CA GLY A 163 -10.80 -13.44 -9.69
C GLY A 163 -11.55 -14.68 -10.19
N SER A 164 -10.87 -15.82 -10.34
CA SER A 164 -11.50 -17.06 -10.77
C SER A 164 -12.41 -17.68 -9.70
N CYS A 165 -13.26 -18.62 -10.11
CA CYS A 165 -14.18 -19.35 -9.21
C CYS A 165 -15.06 -18.44 -8.34
N ARG A 166 -15.54 -17.33 -8.90
CA ARG A 166 -16.46 -16.40 -8.21
C ARG A 166 -17.73 -17.12 -7.78
N ARG A 167 -18.12 -16.94 -6.51
CA ARG A 167 -19.31 -17.53 -5.91
C ARG A 167 -19.98 -16.58 -4.92
N THR A 168 -21.31 -16.59 -4.93
CA THR A 168 -22.12 -15.91 -3.91
C THR A 168 -22.18 -16.76 -2.64
N ILE A 169 -21.87 -16.16 -1.48
CA ILE A 169 -21.98 -16.82 -0.17
C ILE A 169 -23.32 -16.47 0.48
N ILE A 170 -23.65 -15.18 0.52
CA ILE A 170 -24.88 -14.67 1.16
C ILE A 170 -25.56 -13.72 0.20
N SER A 171 -26.86 -13.94 -0.04
CA SER A 171 -27.71 -13.08 -0.87
C SER A 171 -29.10 -12.85 -0.27
N THR A 172 -29.34 -13.34 0.95
CA THR A 172 -30.61 -13.22 1.67
C THR A 172 -30.41 -12.39 2.92
N ASP A 173 -31.42 -11.59 3.28
CA ASP A 173 -31.44 -10.77 4.51
C ASP A 173 -30.27 -9.79 4.67
N LEU A 174 -29.64 -9.39 3.57
CA LEU A 174 -28.65 -8.31 3.52
C LEU A 174 -29.31 -7.03 3.04
N HIS A 175 -29.29 -5.99 3.88
CA HIS A 175 -29.84 -4.69 3.54
C HIS A 175 -28.73 -3.74 3.11
N LYS A 176 -27.73 -3.51 3.98
CA LYS A 176 -26.59 -2.64 3.70
C LYS A 176 -25.29 -3.27 4.22
N PRO A 177 -24.78 -4.33 3.56
CA PRO A 177 -23.52 -4.94 3.96
C PRO A 177 -22.38 -3.93 3.74
N ARG A 178 -21.52 -3.74 4.76
CA ARG A 178 -20.44 -2.74 4.70
C ARG A 178 -19.05 -3.31 4.92
N SER A 179 -18.75 -3.72 6.15
CA SER A 179 -17.45 -4.27 6.51
C SER A 179 -17.56 -5.78 6.61
N VAL A 180 -16.50 -6.47 6.16
CA VAL A 180 -16.32 -7.91 6.23
C VAL A 180 -14.92 -8.21 6.75
N ALA A 181 -14.78 -9.25 7.55
CA ALA A 181 -13.51 -9.73 8.09
C ALA A 181 -13.49 -11.26 8.13
N VAL A 182 -12.34 -11.86 7.89
CA VAL A 182 -12.16 -13.32 7.92
C VAL A 182 -11.27 -13.74 9.09
N PHE A 183 -11.55 -14.91 9.65
CA PHE A 183 -10.64 -15.62 10.54
C PHE A 183 -10.33 -16.99 9.93
N PRO A 184 -9.35 -17.08 9.01
CA PRO A 184 -9.10 -18.27 8.21
C PRO A 184 -8.83 -19.54 9.04
N GLN A 185 -8.03 -19.44 10.11
CA GLN A 185 -7.67 -20.59 10.94
C GLN A 185 -8.87 -21.26 11.62
N LYS A 186 -9.96 -20.50 11.85
CA LYS A 186 -11.20 -21.01 12.45
C LYS A 186 -12.33 -21.16 11.44
N GLY A 187 -12.15 -20.71 10.20
CA GLY A 187 -13.17 -20.74 9.16
C GLY A 187 -14.35 -19.81 9.41
N PHE A 188 -14.15 -18.71 10.16
CA PHE A 188 -15.21 -17.73 10.41
C PHE A 188 -15.15 -16.56 9.42
N LEU A 189 -16.33 -16.11 9.01
CA LEU A 189 -16.55 -14.89 8.25
C LEU A 189 -17.46 -13.99 9.09
N PHE A 190 -17.03 -12.77 9.38
CA PHE A 190 -17.77 -11.77 10.12
C PHE A 190 -18.13 -10.63 9.18
N TRP A 191 -19.36 -10.11 9.28
CA TRP A 191 -19.78 -8.96 8.50
C TRP A 191 -20.73 -8.07 9.29
N THR A 192 -20.85 -6.84 8.83
CA THR A 192 -21.80 -5.86 9.36
C THR A 192 -22.96 -5.70 8.38
N ASN A 193 -24.18 -5.65 8.91
CA ASN A 193 -25.41 -5.42 8.16
C ASN A 193 -26.17 -4.28 8.86
N LEU A 194 -26.50 -3.23 8.10
CA LEU A 194 -27.21 -2.04 8.56
C LEU A 194 -28.57 -1.90 7.89
#